data_AF-A0AAU5ZCC9-F1
#
_entry.id   AF-A0AAU5ZCC9-F1
#
_cell.length_a   1.000
_cell.length_b   1.000
_cell.length_c   1.000
_cell.angle_alpha   90.00
_cell.angle_beta   90.00
_cell.angle_gamma   90.00
#
_symmetry.space_group_name_H-M   'P 1'
#
loop_
_entity.id
_entity.type
_entity.pdbx_description
1 polymer ?
#
loop_
_entity_poly.entity_id
_entity_poly.type
_entity_poly.pdbx_seq_one_letter_code
_entity_poly.pdbx_strand_id
1 'polypeptide(L)'
;MKVETNDPRPPYVQVADGLRRAIQSGELAAGSKLPSGRELAAEWGVALMTLQKAVDQLRAEGLVYSQQGRGVFVAAAGDRPPAEDLATLRSTVEELSQRLAALERRLDTNDGPRT
;
A
#
# COMPACT_ATOMS: atom_id res chain seq x y z
N MET A 1 17.23 10.42 14.25
CA MET A 1 15.91 10.49 14.94
C MET A 1 15.85 9.35 15.96
N LYS A 2 15.58 9.58 17.26
CA LYS A 2 15.58 8.50 18.27
C LYS A 2 14.28 8.49 19.08
N VAL A 3 13.86 7.31 19.51
CA VAL A 3 12.70 7.13 20.41
C VAL A 3 13.07 7.64 21.80
N GLU A 4 12.14 8.38 22.42
CA GLU A 4 12.29 8.85 23.79
C GLU A 4 11.67 7.86 24.76
N THR A 5 12.46 7.38 25.71
CA THR A 5 12.06 6.38 26.71
C THR A 5 11.11 6.93 27.78
N ASN A 6 11.02 8.26 27.92
CA ASN A 6 10.14 8.94 28.88
C ASN A 6 8.83 9.44 28.25
N ASP A 7 8.65 9.25 26.94
CA ASP A 7 7.39 9.57 26.28
C ASP A 7 6.38 8.44 26.57
N PRO A 8 5.16 8.76 27.06
CA PRO A 8 4.15 7.75 27.41
C PRO A 8 3.63 6.97 26.19
N ARG A 9 3.91 7.42 24.96
CA ARG A 9 3.46 6.77 23.73
C ARG A 9 4.32 5.55 23.40
N PRO A 10 3.72 4.47 22.89
CA PRO A 10 4.47 3.29 22.49
C PRO A 10 5.60 3.61 21.48
N PRO A 11 6.75 2.93 21.54
CA PRO A 11 7.89 3.20 20.67
C PRO A 11 7.56 3.19 19.16
N TYR A 12 6.66 2.30 18.72
CA TYR A 12 6.28 2.22 17.31
C TYR A 12 5.52 3.48 16.85
N VAL A 13 4.75 4.12 17.73
CA VAL A 13 4.03 5.37 17.44
C VAL A 13 5.03 6.50 17.26
N GLN A 14 6.03 6.58 18.12
CA GLN A 14 7.08 7.59 18.03
C GLN A 14 7.89 7.46 16.73
N VAL A 15 8.22 6.22 16.34
CA VAL A 15 8.90 5.93 15.06
C VAL A 15 8.01 6.32 13.87
N ALA A 16 6.74 5.91 13.88
CA ALA A 16 5.79 6.25 12.82
C ALA A 16 5.63 7.77 12.68
N ASP A 17 5.54 8.50 13.80
CA ASP A 17 5.40 9.96 13.81
C ASP A 17 6.62 10.69 13.22
N GLY A 18 7.83 10.27 13.54
CA GLY A 18 9.00 10.91 12.94
C GLY A 18 9.15 10.55 11.46
N LEU A 19 8.90 9.30 11.07
CA LEU A 19 8.91 8.93 9.65
C LEU A 19 7.83 9.68 8.86
N ARG A 20 6.63 9.85 9.44
CA ARG A 20 5.55 10.66 8.86
C ARG A 20 6.01 12.10 8.64
N ARG A 21 6.66 12.71 9.64
CA ARG A 21 7.21 14.06 9.51
C ARG A 21 8.30 14.16 8.45
N ALA A 22 9.19 13.18 8.35
CA ALA A 22 10.22 13.14 7.31
C ALA A 22 9.62 13.00 5.89
N ILE A 23 8.56 12.21 5.73
CA ILE A 23 7.82 12.10 4.46
C ILE A 23 7.11 13.41 4.13
N GLN A 24 6.39 14.00 5.09
CA GLN A 24 5.61 15.23 4.87
C GLN A 24 6.48 16.47 4.64
N SER A 25 7.66 16.54 5.25
CA SER A 25 8.63 17.61 5.02
C SER A 25 9.40 17.48 3.72
N GLY A 26 9.32 16.33 3.04
CA GLY A 26 10.06 16.03 1.82
C GLY A 26 11.50 15.58 2.03
N GLU A 27 11.94 15.40 3.29
CA GLU A 27 13.24 14.75 3.59
C GLU A 27 13.29 13.32 3.04
N LEU A 28 12.17 12.61 3.14
CA LEU A 28 11.93 11.35 2.44
C LEU A 28 11.04 11.61 1.22
N ALA A 29 11.67 11.73 0.06
CA ALA A 29 10.98 12.04 -1.19
C ALA A 29 9.99 10.94 -1.61
N ALA A 30 8.87 11.34 -2.21
CA ALA A 30 7.92 10.43 -2.84
C ALA A 30 8.62 9.51 -3.86
N GLY A 31 8.27 8.22 -3.85
CA GLY A 31 8.89 7.19 -4.70
C GLY A 31 10.30 6.78 -4.28
N SER A 32 10.89 7.41 -3.27
CA SER A 32 12.18 6.99 -2.73
C SER A 32 12.04 5.69 -1.93
N LYS A 33 13.08 4.87 -1.97
CA LYS A 33 13.18 3.64 -1.19
C LYS A 33 13.55 3.98 0.24
N LEU A 34 12.75 3.50 1.21
CA LEU A 34 13.14 3.57 2.62
C LEU A 34 14.39 2.69 2.83
N PRO A 35 15.29 3.10 3.75
CA PRO A 35 16.37 2.22 4.18
C PRO A 35 15.82 0.88 4.70
N SER A 36 16.67 -0.14 4.74
CA SER A 36 16.21 -1.46 5.14
C SER A 36 15.68 -1.44 6.57
N GLY A 37 14.75 -2.35 6.88
CA GLY A 37 14.18 -2.41 8.23
C GLY A 37 15.24 -2.63 9.32
N ARG A 38 16.35 -3.30 9.02
CA ARG A 38 17.46 -3.46 9.98
C ARG A 38 18.23 -2.16 10.21
N GLU A 39 18.51 -1.41 9.15
CA GLU A 39 19.20 -0.13 9.24
C GLU A 39 18.38 0.90 10.00
N LEU A 40 17.09 1.04 9.64
CA LEU A 40 16.19 1.97 10.35
C LEU A 40 16.04 1.56 11.82
N ALA A 41 15.91 0.27 12.13
CA ALA A 41 15.75 -0.18 13.50
C ALA A 41 16.98 0.18 14.36
N ALA A 42 18.18 0.04 13.78
CA ALA A 42 19.43 0.43 14.42
C ALA A 42 19.54 1.95 14.62
N GLU A 43 19.17 2.74 13.61
CA GLU A 43 19.20 4.22 13.69
C GLU A 43 18.29 4.76 14.80
N TRP A 44 17.10 4.17 14.91
CA TRP A 44 16.08 4.55 15.89
C TRP A 44 16.27 3.92 17.27
N GLY A 45 17.17 2.93 17.39
CA GLY A 45 17.41 2.21 18.64
C GLY A 45 16.23 1.34 19.06
N VAL A 46 15.47 0.78 18.12
CA VAL A 46 14.27 -0.03 18.39
C VAL A 46 14.44 -1.47 17.91
N ALA A 47 13.65 -2.38 18.48
CA ALA A 47 13.56 -3.74 17.96
C ALA A 47 12.96 -3.74 16.53
N LEU A 48 13.41 -4.68 15.68
CA LEU A 48 12.92 -4.81 14.31
C LEU A 48 11.38 -4.95 14.23
N MET A 49 10.79 -5.70 15.16
CA MET A 49 9.33 -5.86 15.25
C MET A 49 8.60 -4.54 15.55
N THR A 50 9.20 -3.66 16.33
CA THR A 50 8.67 -2.32 16.63
C THR A 50 8.70 -1.44 15.39
N LEU A 51 9.80 -1.48 14.64
CA LEU A 51 9.88 -0.78 13.37
C LEU A 51 8.87 -1.34 12.37
N GLN A 52 8.72 -2.65 12.29
CA GLN A 52 7.75 -3.30 11.39
C GLN A 52 6.34 -2.79 11.67
N LYS A 53 5.94 -2.71 12.95
CA LYS A 53 4.65 -2.13 13.36
C LYS A 53 4.50 -0.67 12.95
N ALA A 54 5.55 0.14 13.08
CA ALA A 54 5.52 1.53 12.64
C ALA A 54 5.33 1.65 11.12
N VAL A 55 6.05 0.83 10.34
CA VAL A 55 5.92 0.78 8.87
C VAL A 55 4.54 0.28 8.46
N ASP A 56 3.98 -0.71 9.15
CA ASP A 56 2.64 -1.23 8.87
C ASP A 56 1.56 -0.17 9.15
N GLN A 57 1.75 0.65 10.19
CA GLN A 57 0.89 1.81 10.43
C GLN A 57 0.98 2.83 9.29
N LEU A 58 2.19 3.21 8.86
CA LEU A 58 2.38 4.13 7.73
C LEU A 58 1.80 3.55 6.42
N ARG A 59 1.84 2.23 6.25
CA ARG A 59 1.21 1.55 5.11
C ARG A 59 -0.30 1.67 5.17
N ALA A 60 -0.91 1.48 6.34
CA ALA A 60 -2.35 1.66 6.54
C ALA A 60 -2.79 3.12 6.28
N GLU A 61 -1.94 4.08 6.64
CA GLU A 61 -2.12 5.50 6.34
C GLU A 61 -1.92 5.85 4.85
N GLY A 62 -1.36 4.92 4.05
CA GLY A 62 -1.08 5.12 2.63
C GLY A 62 0.15 5.97 2.35
N LEU A 63 1.04 6.13 3.34
CA LEU A 63 2.28 6.91 3.22
C LEU A 63 3.46 6.10 2.68
N VAL A 64 3.38 4.77 2.76
CA VAL A 64 4.39 3.85 2.23
C VAL A 64 3.74 2.62 1.61
N TYR A 65 4.43 1.99 0.67
CA TYR A 65 4.03 0.73 0.05
C TYR A 65 5.22 -0.23 -0.06
N SER A 66 4.95 -1.52 -0.17
CA SER A 66 5.99 -2.54 -0.31
C SER A 66 5.98 -3.13 -1.71
N GLN A 67 7.15 -3.25 -2.31
CA GLN A 67 7.34 -3.92 -3.59
C GLN A 67 8.12 -5.20 -3.32
N GLN A 68 7.50 -6.35 -3.66
CA GLN A 68 8.07 -7.67 -3.40
C GLN A 68 9.49 -7.79 -3.97
N GLY A 69 10.44 -8.22 -3.12
CA GLY A 69 11.86 -8.35 -3.48
C GLY A 69 12.63 -7.03 -3.65
N ARG A 70 11.97 -5.87 -3.57
CA ARG A 70 12.59 -4.55 -3.81
C ARG A 70 12.64 -3.64 -2.59
N GLY A 71 11.73 -3.83 -1.64
CA GLY A 71 11.73 -3.13 -0.35
C GLY A 71 10.47 -2.31 -0.11
N VAL A 72 10.60 -1.27 0.72
CA VAL A 72 9.52 -0.35 1.09
C VAL A 72 9.82 1.01 0.47
N PHE A 73 8.80 1.67 -0.08
CA PHE A 73 8.91 2.94 -0.79
C PHE A 73 7.92 3.96 -0.22
N VAL A 74 8.28 5.24 -0.27
CA VAL A 74 7.40 6.35 0.10
C VAL A 74 6.33 6.51 -0.98
N ALA A 75 5.05 6.53 -0.57
CA ALA A 75 3.95 6.78 -1.50
C ALA A 75 4.02 8.23 -2.01
N ALA A 76 3.77 8.43 -3.30
CA ALA A 76 3.54 9.78 -3.80
C ALA A 76 2.23 10.31 -3.24
N ALA A 77 2.20 11.57 -2.82
CA ALA A 77 0.95 12.22 -2.45
C ALA A 77 0.01 12.17 -3.68
N GLY A 78 -1.03 11.33 -3.60
CA GLY A 78 -1.95 11.04 -4.72
C GLY A 78 -1.94 9.60 -5.24
N ASP A 79 -1.05 8.71 -4.76
CA ASP A 79 -0.95 7.31 -5.22
C ASP A 79 -1.80 6.32 -4.39
N ARG A 80 -2.63 6.83 -3.47
CA ARG A 80 -3.83 6.07 -3.07
C ARG A 80 -4.77 6.19 -4.27
N PRO A 81 -5.08 5.11 -5.02
CA PRO A 81 -6.14 5.20 -6.00
C PRO A 81 -7.36 5.74 -5.24
N PRO A 82 -7.96 6.86 -5.69
CA PRO A 82 -9.20 7.36 -5.13
C PRO A 82 -10.14 6.17 -4.90
N ALA A 83 -10.83 6.12 -3.78
CA ALA A 83 -11.82 5.06 -3.55
C ALA A 83 -12.84 4.99 -4.71
N GLU A 84 -13.05 6.11 -5.40
CA GLU A 84 -13.78 6.23 -6.66
C GLU A 84 -13.16 5.42 -7.80
N ASP A 85 -11.84 5.44 -8.01
CA ASP A 85 -11.16 4.70 -9.08
C ASP A 85 -11.36 3.19 -8.92
N LEU A 86 -11.26 2.66 -7.70
CA LEU A 86 -11.50 1.23 -7.44
C LEU A 86 -12.97 0.84 -7.67
N ALA A 87 -13.91 1.70 -7.31
CA ALA A 87 -15.32 1.48 -7.58
C ALA A 87 -15.62 1.50 -9.09
N THR A 88 -15.02 2.43 -9.83
CA THR A 88 -15.15 2.54 -11.29
C THR A 88 -14.50 1.37 -12.04
N LEU A 89 -13.30 0.94 -11.63
CA LEU A 89 -12.69 -0.26 -12.20
C LEU A 89 -13.55 -1.49 -11.91
N ARG A 90 -14.10 -1.62 -10.71
CA ARG A 90 -14.98 -2.74 -10.36
C ARG A 90 -16.25 -2.75 -11.21
N SER A 91 -16.91 -1.61 -11.40
CA SER A 91 -18.10 -1.54 -12.26
C SER A 91 -17.77 -1.84 -13.71
N THR A 92 -16.60 -1.40 -14.19
CA THR A 92 -16.14 -1.70 -15.55
C THR A 92 -15.89 -3.19 -15.75
N VAL A 93 -15.24 -3.86 -14.80
CA VAL A 93 -15.03 -5.32 -14.85
C VAL A 93 -16.37 -6.06 -14.83
N GLU A 94 -17.29 -5.66 -13.96
CA GLU A 94 -18.65 -6.23 -13.88
C GLU A 94 -19.38 -6.11 -15.22
N GLU A 95 -19.35 -4.94 -15.85
CA GLU A 95 -19.97 -4.71 -17.15
C GLU A 95 -19.37 -5.58 -18.26
N LEU A 96 -18.04 -5.70 -18.30
CA LEU A 96 -17.36 -6.56 -19.27
C LEU A 96 -17.70 -8.03 -19.06
N SER A 97 -17.73 -8.50 -17.81
CA SER A 97 -18.15 -9.86 -17.47
C SER A 97 -19.59 -10.14 -17.89
N GLN A 98 -20.52 -9.20 -17.69
CA GLN A 98 -21.91 -9.33 -18.12
C GLN A 98 -22.05 -9.39 -19.64
N ARG A 99 -21.30 -8.54 -20.37
CA ARG A 99 -21.27 -8.55 -21.84
C ARG A 99 -20.70 -9.85 -22.39
N LEU A 100 -19.64 -10.37 -21.78
CA LEU A 100 -19.05 -11.65 -22.14
C LEU A 100 -20.05 -12.80 -21.93
N ALA A 101 -20.69 -12.86 -20.75
CA ALA A 101 -21.71 -13.86 -20.44
C ALA A 101 -22.96 -13.80 -21.35
N ALA A 102 -23.26 -12.64 -21.93
CA ALA A 102 -24.34 -12.49 -22.91
C ALA A 102 -23.93 -12.99 -24.31
N LEU A 103 -22.66 -12.82 -24.68
CA LEU A 103 -22.11 -13.35 -25.94
C LEU A 103 -21.96 -14.87 -25.90
N GLU A 104 -21.45 -15.41 -24.79
CA GLU A 104 -21.33 -16.86 -24.59
C GLU A 104 -22.68 -17.56 -24.76
N ARG A 105 -23.74 -17.05 -24.12
CA ARG A 105 -25.10 -17.61 -24.27
C ARG A 105 -25.63 -17.60 -25.71
N ARG A 106 -25.24 -16.61 -26.52
CA ARG A 106 -25.63 -16.55 -27.95
C ARG A 106 -24.87 -17.57 -28.79
N LEU A 107 -23.64 -17.89 -28.42
CA LEU A 107 -22.85 -18.91 -29.09
C LEU A 107 -23.37 -20.32 -28.75
N ASP A 108 -23.76 -20.57 -27.49
CA ASP A 108 -24.36 -21.85 -27.08
C ASP A 108 -25.70 -22.14 -27.77
N THR A 109 -26.44 -21.09 -28.16
CA THR A 109 -27.73 -21.24 -28.86
C THR A 109 -27.58 -21.60 -30.35
N ASN A 110 -26.38 -21.46 -30.93
CA ASN A 110 -26.14 -21.68 -32.37
C ASN A 110 -25.62 -23.09 -32.72
N ASP A 111 -25.44 -23.99 -31.73
CA ASP A 111 -25.12 -25.40 -31.93
C ASP A 111 -26.40 -26.28 -31.96
N GLY A 112 -27.34 -25.91 -32.83
CA GLY A 112 -28.46 -26.80 -33.17
C GLY A 112 -27.95 -28.01 -33.97
N PRO A 113 -28.53 -29.22 -33.79
CA PRO A 113 -27.96 -30.45 -34.31
C PRO A 113 -27.84 -30.39 -35.84
N ARG A 114 -26.61 -30.56 -36.36
CA ARG A 114 -26.40 -30.85 -37.77
C ARG A 114 -26.92 -32.27 -38.02
N THR A 115 -28.06 -32.34 -38.70
CA THR A 115 -28.69 -33.55 -39.24
C THR A 115 -27.73 -34.38 -40.09
#